data_AF-A0A5C5WG92-F1
#
_entry.id   AF-A0A5C5WG92-F1
#
_cell.length_a   1.000
_cell.length_b   1.000
_cell.length_c   1.000
_cell.angle_alpha   90.00
_cell.angle_beta   90.00
_cell.angle_gamma   90.00
#
_symmetry.space_group_name_H-M   'P 1'
#
loop_
_entity.id
_entity.type
_entity.pdbx_description
1 polymer ?
#
loop_
_entity_poly.entity_id
_entity_poly.type
_entity_poly.pdbx_seq_one_letter_code
_entity_poly.pdbx_strand_id
1 'polypeptide(L)'
;MYIADGSIDAALRFLERTEQTIKGLALFPASGAPFPSRVPELEGLRTKLVKDFPSHVVFYIEREETIEVIRVLRGGQEMSIELEKN
;
A
#
# COMPACT_ATOMS: atom_id res chain seq x y z
N MET A 1 -6.68 -0.65 -16.03
CA MET A 1 -5.91 0.36 -16.77
C MET A 1 -4.55 0.49 -16.12
N TYR A 2 -3.50 0.07 -16.81
CA TYR A 2 -2.13 0.10 -16.30
C TYR A 2 -1.57 1.52 -16.46
N ILE A 3 -0.78 2.01 -15.49
CA ILE A 3 -0.30 3.41 -15.50
C ILE A 3 0.58 3.68 -16.73
N ALA A 4 1.33 2.67 -17.21
CA ALA A 4 2.19 2.83 -18.39
C ALA A 4 1.43 2.98 -19.72
N ASP A 5 0.16 2.58 -19.79
CA ASP A 5 -0.64 2.71 -21.02
C ASP A 5 -1.05 4.17 -21.32
N GLY A 6 -0.95 5.06 -20.32
CA GLY A 6 -1.31 6.48 -20.45
C GLY A 6 -0.12 7.45 -20.56
N SER A 7 1.05 7.10 -20.00
CA SER A 7 2.31 7.88 -20.07
C SER A 7 3.39 7.18 -19.24
N ILE A 8 4.59 6.98 -19.82
CA ILE A 8 5.77 6.46 -19.10
C ILE A 8 6.13 7.35 -17.90
N ASP A 9 6.00 8.68 -18.05
CA ASP A 9 6.30 9.63 -16.97
C ASP A 9 5.35 9.46 -15.77
N ALA A 10 4.08 9.10 -16.03
CA ALA A 10 3.15 8.80 -14.94
C ALA A 10 3.56 7.52 -14.19
N ALA A 11 4.06 6.50 -14.91
CA ALA A 11 4.52 5.25 -14.31
C ALA A 11 5.79 5.47 -13.46
N LEU A 12 6.75 6.25 -13.96
CA LEU A 12 7.97 6.59 -13.24
C LEU A 12 7.67 7.40 -11.97
N ARG A 13 6.77 8.40 -12.05
CA ARG A 13 6.35 9.16 -10.87
C ARG A 13 5.62 8.28 -9.85
N PHE A 14 4.81 7.33 -10.30
CA PHE A 14 4.14 6.40 -9.40
C PHE A 14 5.13 5.53 -8.64
N LEU A 15 6.14 4.99 -9.32
CA LEU A 15 7.21 4.21 -8.71
C LEU A 15 7.95 5.05 -7.66
N GLU A 16 8.41 6.25 -8.02
CA GLU A 16 9.14 7.14 -7.12
C GLU A 16 8.33 7.47 -5.86
N ARG A 17 7.05 7.81 -6.02
CA ARG A 17 6.16 8.13 -4.88
C ARG A 17 5.87 6.91 -4.01
N THR A 18 5.75 5.73 -4.61
CA THR A 18 5.56 4.48 -3.86
C THR A 18 6.80 4.18 -3.02
N GLU A 19 8.00 4.28 -3.60
CA GLU A 19 9.26 4.09 -2.86
C GLU A 19 9.42 5.09 -1.72
N GLN A 20 9.15 6.37 -1.96
CA GLN A 20 9.20 7.40 -0.91
C GLN A 20 8.22 7.10 0.22
N THR A 21 7.02 6.61 -0.12
CA THR A 21 6.01 6.20 0.87
C THR A 21 6.52 5.04 1.71
N ILE A 22 7.06 3.98 1.09
CA ILE A 22 7.57 2.79 1.80
C ILE A 22 8.78 3.15 2.68
N LYS A 23 9.72 3.96 2.19
CA LYS A 23 10.87 4.46 2.99
C LYS A 23 10.40 5.26 4.20
N GLY A 24 9.38 6.10 4.03
CA GLY A 24 8.76 6.84 5.15
C GLY A 24 8.09 5.90 6.17
N LEU A 25 7.41 4.86 5.70
CA LEU A 25 6.81 3.84 6.57
C LEU A 25 7.85 3.04 7.34
N ALA A 26 9.02 2.75 6.77
CA ALA A 26 10.09 2.07 7.50
C ALA A 26 10.63 2.90 8.69
N LEU A 27 10.61 4.23 8.57
CA LEU A 27 11.01 5.15 9.65
C LEU A 27 9.89 5.40 10.66
N PHE A 28 8.64 5.45 10.19
CA PHE A 28 7.47 5.75 11.02
C PHE A 28 6.33 4.75 10.73
N PRO A 29 6.46 3.49 11.15
CA PRO A 29 5.46 2.45 10.85
C PRO A 29 4.07 2.79 11.39
N ALA A 30 3.96 3.47 12.53
CA ALA A 30 2.67 3.88 13.09
C ALA A 30 1.93 4.97 12.27
N SER A 31 2.57 5.58 11.26
CA SER A 31 1.99 6.67 10.46
C SER A 31 0.93 6.23 9.44
N GLY A 32 0.78 4.92 9.20
CA GLY A 32 -0.34 4.34 8.46
C GLY A 32 -1.55 4.07 9.34
N ALA A 33 -2.73 4.08 8.74
CA ALA A 33 -3.99 3.84 9.44
C ALA A 33 -4.22 2.32 9.61
N PRO A 34 -4.71 1.85 10.76
CA PRO A 34 -5.13 0.46 10.93
C PRO A 34 -6.18 0.08 9.88
N PHE A 35 -6.05 -1.12 9.30
CA PHE A 35 -7.06 -1.69 8.41
C PHE A 35 -7.92 -2.67 9.21
N PRO A 36 -9.20 -2.37 9.46
CA PRO A 36 -10.06 -3.27 10.20
C PRO A 36 -10.35 -4.52 9.36
N SER A 37 -9.72 -5.64 9.71
CA SER A 37 -10.00 -6.95 9.13
C SER A 37 -10.55 -7.89 10.19
N ARG A 38 -11.45 -8.79 9.77
CA ARG A 38 -11.93 -9.92 10.58
C ARG A 38 -11.19 -11.22 10.26
N VAL A 39 -10.31 -11.18 9.26
CA VAL A 39 -9.48 -12.31 8.80
C VAL A 39 -8.23 -12.34 9.67
N PRO A 40 -8.00 -13.39 10.49
CA PRO A 40 -6.86 -13.48 11.40
C PRO A 40 -5.50 -13.28 10.72
N GLU A 41 -5.37 -13.74 9.49
CA GLU A 41 -4.16 -13.62 8.67
C GLU A 41 -3.80 -12.17 8.32
N LEU A 42 -4.76 -11.25 8.44
CA LEU A 42 -4.60 -9.80 8.22
C LEU A 42 -4.58 -9.01 9.54
N GLU A 43 -4.40 -9.68 10.68
CA GLU A 43 -4.23 -9.00 11.96
C GLU A 43 -3.01 -8.05 11.92
N GLY A 44 -3.19 -6.83 12.44
CA GLY A 44 -2.14 -5.81 12.42
C GLY A 44 -1.89 -5.16 11.06
N LEU A 45 -2.72 -5.45 10.04
CA LEU A 45 -2.62 -4.81 8.74
C LEU A 45 -2.87 -3.30 8.85
N ARG A 46 -2.03 -2.52 8.18
CA ARG A 46 -2.08 -1.07 8.11
C ARG A 46 -2.07 -0.60 6.66
N THR A 47 -2.56 0.62 6.46
CA THR A 47 -2.69 1.22 5.14
C THR A 47 -2.09 2.62 5.09
N LYS A 48 -1.48 2.96 3.95
CA LYS A 48 -1.03 4.32 3.66
C LYS A 48 -1.30 4.65 2.20
N LEU A 49 -1.88 5.83 1.96
CA LEU A 49 -2.04 6.34 0.60
C LEU A 49 -0.68 6.70 0.00
N VAL A 50 -0.47 6.37 -1.26
CA VAL A 50 0.69 6.84 -2.03
C VAL A 50 0.51 8.33 -2.31
N LYS A 51 1.48 9.15 -1.90
CA LYS A 51 1.45 10.60 -2.13
C LYS A 51 1.30 10.91 -3.62
N ASP A 52 0.47 11.89 -3.96
CA ASP A 52 0.11 12.30 -5.33
C ASP A 52 -0.65 11.24 -6.15
N PHE A 53 -0.92 10.06 -5.58
CA PHE A 53 -1.70 8.98 -6.16
C PHE A 53 -2.76 8.49 -5.16
N PRO A 54 -3.77 9.32 -4.82
CA PRO A 54 -4.70 9.05 -3.72
C PRO A 54 -5.57 7.79 -3.95
N SER A 55 -5.66 7.32 -5.19
CA SER A 55 -6.30 6.05 -5.53
C SER A 55 -5.37 4.84 -5.35
N HIS A 56 -4.17 4.95 -4.77
CA HIS A 56 -3.28 3.82 -4.54
C HIS A 56 -2.89 3.73 -3.06
N VAL A 57 -2.92 2.50 -2.55
CA VAL A 57 -2.79 2.19 -1.13
C VAL A 57 -1.71 1.14 -0.95
N VAL A 58 -0.75 1.43 -0.08
CA VAL A 58 0.23 0.46 0.43
C VAL A 58 -0.39 -0.26 1.62
N PHE A 59 -0.46 -1.58 1.54
CA PHE A 59 -0.85 -2.49 2.63
C PHE A 59 0.40 -3.11 3.22
N TYR A 60 0.58 -2.99 4.52
CA TYR A 60 1.76 -3.48 5.21
C TYR A 60 1.46 -3.90 6.65
N ILE A 61 2.33 -4.72 7.21
CA ILE A 61 2.32 -5.07 8.63
C ILE A 61 3.57 -4.50 9.29
N GLU A 62 3.40 -3.93 10.48
CA GLU A 62 4.50 -3.50 11.34
C GLU A 62 5.07 -4.73 12.08
N ARG A 63 6.38 -4.93 11.99
CA ARG A 63 7.15 -5.93 12.74
C ARG A 63 8.09 -5.17 13.69
N GLU A 64 8.77 -5.90 14.59
CA GLU A 64 9.62 -5.30 15.61
C GLU A 64 10.71 -4.37 15.05
N GLU A 65 11.38 -4.78 13.96
CA GLU A 65 12.49 -4.02 13.37
C GLU A 65 12.24 -3.62 11.89
N THR A 66 11.13 -4.06 11.31
CA THR A 66 10.86 -3.91 9.88
C THR A 66 9.40 -3.61 9.60
N ILE A 67 9.10 -3.17 8.38
CA ILE A 67 7.76 -3.29 7.82
C ILE A 67 7.76 -4.41 6.78
N GLU A 68 6.66 -5.14 6.71
CA GLU A 68 6.41 -6.11 5.66
C GLU A 68 5.37 -5.53 4.70
N VAL A 69 5.79 -5.16 3.50
CA VAL A 69 4.86 -4.67 2.47
C VAL A 69 4.17 -5.86 1.81
N ILE A 70 2.86 -5.97 2.04
CA ILE A 70 2.05 -7.08 1.53
C ILE A 70 1.67 -6.81 0.08
N ARG A 71 1.06 -5.65 -0.21
CA ARG A 71 0.62 -5.25 -1.55
C ARG A 71 0.58 -3.73 -1.70
N VAL A 72 0.64 -3.28 -2.95
CA VAL A 72 0.25 -1.92 -3.35
C VAL A 72 -0.90 -2.05 -4.34
N LEU A 73 -2.10 -1.61 -3.94
CA LEU A 73 -3.33 -1.77 -4.73
C LEU A 73 -3.96 -0.43 -5.06
N ARG A 74 -4.75 -0.39 -6.13
CA ARG A 74 -5.59 0.77 -6.42
C ARG A 74 -6.83 0.73 -5.50
N GLY A 75 -7.02 1.76 -4.67
CA GLY A 75 -8.21 1.94 -3.84
C GLY A 75 -9.49 1.95 -4.68
N GLY A 76 -10.45 1.11 -4.29
CA GLY A 76 -11.70 0.84 -5.04
C GLY A 76 -12.15 -0.62 -4.91
N GLN A 77 -13.01 -1.08 -5.83
CA GLN A 77 -13.67 -2.40 -5.85
C GLN A 77 -12.73 -3.63 -5.81
N GLU A 78 -11.40 -3.46 -5.95
CA GLU A 78 -10.42 -4.55 -5.87
C GLU A 78 -9.89 -4.80 -4.44
N MET A 79 -10.19 -3.93 -3.46
CA MET A 79 -9.62 -4.04 -2.10
C MET A 79 -10.12 -5.25 -1.29
N SER A 80 -11.38 -5.66 -1.46
CA SER A 80 -11.96 -6.76 -0.66
C SER A 80 -11.76 -8.15 -1.28
N ILE A 81 -11.58 -8.24 -2.60
CA ILE A 81 -11.55 -9.53 -3.31
C ILE A 81 -10.14 -10.15 -3.34
N GLU A 82 -9.09 -9.32 -3.30
CA GLU A 82 -7.69 -9.76 -3.44
C GLU A 82 -7.03 -10.08 -2.09
N LEU A 83 -7.42 -9.38 -1.01
CA LEU A 83 -6.81 -9.53 0.32
C LEU A 83 -7.21 -10.82 1.03
N GLU A 84 -8.32 -11.47 0.63
CA GLU A 84 -8.86 -12.69 1.25
C GLU A 84 -8.45 -14.00 0.53
N LYS A 85 -7.64 -13.93 -0.53
CA LYS A 85 -7.35 -15.07 -1.42
C LYS A 85 -6.03 -15.81 -1.19
N ASN A 86 -5.27 -15.48 -0.14
CA ASN A 86 -3.98 -16.13 0.14
C ASN A 86 -4.05 -17.03 1.37
#